data_AF-A0A4R1RYV6-F1
#
_entry.id   AF-A0A4R1RYV6-F1
#
_cell.length_a   1.000
_cell.length_b   1.000
_cell.length_c   1.000
_cell.angle_alpha   90.00
_cell.angle_beta   90.00
_cell.angle_gamma   90.00
#
_symmetry.space_group_name_H-M   'P 1'
#
loop_
_entity.id
_entity.type
_entity.pdbx_description
1 polymer ?
#
loop_
_entity_poly.entity_id
_entity_poly.type
_entity_poly.pdbx_seq_one_letter_code
_entity_poly.pdbx_strand_id
1 'polypeptide(L)'
;MDFYDILISILGSTIRLSIPLIFTALAGLFSERAGIFDIGLEGKMLASAFAAACVAYITGSAWLGLLAGIVASVALSFVHGFASITNRGNQIVSGVAINFFVAGITIVLGQAWFGQGGRTPQLPGDARFSPIVLPGADAIRGVPLIGPLYANVISGNNLLTYLAFLAVPLSWWILYRTRFGLRLRAVGENPGAVDTAGISVSWLRYRAVICAGILCGFSGTYLAIAQSAAFIKDMSAGKGYIALAALVFAKWKPVPVMFACLLFGFLDAFSNFMQGKSVPLIGEVPVQIFQALPYILTCILLAGFIGVATPPKAGGVPYTKER
;
A
#
# COMPACT_ATOMS: atom_id res chain seq x y z
N MET A 1 0.90 -16.35 -28.31
CA MET A 1 -0.05 -15.55 -27.52
C MET A 1 -0.61 -14.51 -28.45
N ASP A 2 -1.93 -14.45 -28.62
CA ASP A 2 -2.53 -13.38 -29.40
C ASP A 2 -2.32 -12.04 -28.66
N PHE A 3 -2.30 -10.92 -29.38
CA PHE A 3 -2.12 -9.59 -28.79
C PHE A 3 -3.13 -9.33 -27.65
N TYR A 4 -4.34 -9.88 -27.82
CA TYR A 4 -5.41 -9.82 -26.86
C TYR A 4 -5.11 -10.56 -25.54
N ASP A 5 -4.54 -11.77 -25.60
CA ASP A 5 -4.17 -12.54 -24.39
C ASP A 5 -3.07 -11.85 -23.59
N ILE A 6 -2.13 -11.24 -24.31
CA ILE A 6 -1.06 -10.42 -23.71
C ILE A 6 -1.68 -9.25 -22.95
N LEU A 7 -2.60 -8.53 -23.58
CA LEU A 7 -3.27 -7.38 -22.96
C LEU A 7 -4.02 -7.80 -21.69
N ILE A 8 -4.77 -8.90 -21.73
CA ILE A 8 -5.49 -9.41 -20.55
C ILE A 8 -4.53 -9.78 -19.43
N SER A 9 -3.41 -10.44 -19.74
CA SER A 9 -2.41 -10.85 -18.75
C SER A 9 -1.77 -9.64 -18.07
N ILE A 10 -1.46 -8.59 -18.85
CA ILE A 10 -0.94 -7.32 -18.33
C ILE A 10 -1.99 -6.62 -17.47
N LEU A 11 -3.26 -6.57 -17.88
CA LEU A 11 -4.34 -5.96 -17.10
C LEU A 11 -4.62 -6.71 -15.79
N GLY A 12 -4.62 -8.05 -15.81
CA GLY A 12 -4.73 -8.85 -14.59
C GLY A 12 -3.54 -8.63 -13.65
N SER A 13 -2.33 -8.53 -14.20
CA SER A 13 -1.12 -8.22 -13.41
C SER A 13 -1.15 -6.79 -12.85
N THR A 14 -1.67 -5.84 -13.62
CA THR A 14 -1.86 -4.44 -13.21
C THR A 14 -2.68 -4.39 -11.93
N ILE A 15 -3.85 -5.03 -11.93
CA ILE A 15 -4.71 -5.09 -10.73
C ILE A 15 -3.96 -5.68 -9.54
N ARG A 16 -3.29 -6.83 -9.75
CA ARG A 16 -2.57 -7.51 -8.67
C ARG A 16 -1.43 -6.69 -8.08
N LEU A 17 -0.71 -5.92 -8.91
CA LEU A 17 0.43 -5.11 -8.47
C LEU A 17 -0.01 -3.77 -7.87
N SER A 18 -1.20 -3.26 -8.22
CA SER A 18 -1.73 -2.03 -7.66
C SER A 18 -2.27 -2.16 -6.24
N ILE A 19 -2.71 -3.34 -5.80
CA ILE A 19 -3.35 -3.55 -4.49
C ILE A 19 -2.51 -3.07 -3.30
N PRO A 20 -1.23 -3.49 -3.13
CA PRO A 20 -0.41 -2.99 -2.03
C PRO A 20 -0.21 -1.46 -2.12
N LEU A 21 -0.13 -0.91 -3.34
CA LEU A 21 -0.03 0.54 -3.55
C LEU A 21 -1.31 1.26 -3.10
N ILE A 22 -2.49 0.74 -3.44
CA ILE A 22 -3.79 1.34 -3.07
C ILE A 22 -3.92 1.39 -1.55
N PHE A 23 -3.74 0.26 -0.87
CA PHE A 23 -3.84 0.22 0.59
C PHE A 23 -2.84 1.17 1.27
N THR A 24 -1.58 1.16 0.82
CA THR A 24 -0.53 1.98 1.41
C THR A 24 -0.71 3.47 1.10
N ALA A 25 -1.19 3.82 -0.08
CA ALA A 25 -1.46 5.22 -0.44
C ALA A 25 -2.68 5.77 0.31
N LEU A 26 -3.71 4.95 0.53
CA LEU A 26 -4.83 5.31 1.40
C LEU A 26 -4.39 5.41 2.87
N ALA A 27 -3.44 4.58 3.32
CA ALA A 27 -2.84 4.71 4.65
C ALA A 27 -2.17 6.07 4.82
N GLY A 28 -1.31 6.45 3.86
CA GLY A 28 -0.70 7.79 3.80
C GLY A 28 -1.73 8.90 3.72
N LEU A 29 -2.81 8.71 2.95
CA LEU A 29 -3.90 9.68 2.85
C LEU A 29 -4.50 10.03 4.21
N PHE A 30 -4.80 9.04 5.06
CA PHE A 30 -5.33 9.30 6.39
C PHE A 30 -4.31 10.00 7.29
N SER A 31 -3.06 9.53 7.33
CA SER A 31 -2.01 10.10 8.18
C SER A 31 -1.71 11.55 7.79
N GLU A 32 -1.49 11.81 6.50
CA GLU A 32 -1.11 13.13 6.02
C GLU A 32 -2.25 14.13 6.09
N ARG A 33 -3.50 13.70 5.89
CA ARG A 33 -4.68 14.56 6.11
C ARG A 33 -4.80 15.04 7.56
N ALA A 34 -4.18 14.36 8.52
CA ALA A 34 -4.07 14.81 9.92
C ALA A 34 -2.80 15.65 10.21
N GLY A 35 -1.98 15.91 9.19
CA GLY A 35 -0.71 16.64 9.31
C GLY A 35 0.45 15.78 9.80
N ILE A 36 0.36 14.45 9.73
CA ILE A 36 1.44 13.52 10.08
C ILE A 36 1.98 12.84 8.81
N PHE A 37 3.16 13.24 8.38
CA PHE A 37 3.91 12.61 7.30
C PHE A 37 4.51 11.29 7.77
N ASP A 38 4.22 10.24 7.00
CA ASP A 38 4.55 8.87 7.39
C ASP A 38 5.39 8.20 6.31
N ILE A 39 6.69 8.52 6.28
CA ILE A 39 7.64 7.81 5.42
C ILE A 39 7.85 6.36 5.90
N GLY A 40 7.41 6.06 7.13
CA GLY A 40 7.44 4.75 7.76
C GLY A 40 6.49 3.72 7.15
N LEU A 41 5.64 4.10 6.18
CA LEU A 41 4.70 3.18 5.51
C LEU A 41 5.41 1.98 4.85
N GLU A 42 6.63 2.16 4.34
CA GLU A 42 7.45 1.09 3.77
C GLU A 42 7.76 0.01 4.82
N GLY A 43 8.29 0.41 5.97
CA GLY A 43 8.60 -0.48 7.09
C GLY A 43 7.34 -1.09 7.70
N LYS A 44 6.26 -0.32 7.84
CA LYS A 44 4.96 -0.82 8.34
C LYS A 44 4.37 -1.90 7.44
N MET A 45 4.51 -1.76 6.12
CA MET A 45 4.11 -2.76 5.14
C MET A 45 5.01 -4.00 5.22
N LEU A 46 6.33 -3.82 5.31
CA LEU A 46 7.29 -4.93 5.41
C LEU A 46 7.10 -5.74 6.70
N ALA A 47 6.90 -5.06 7.84
CA ALA A 47 6.64 -5.70 9.14
C ALA A 47 5.31 -6.46 9.13
N SER A 48 4.28 -5.87 8.52
CA SER A 48 2.99 -6.53 8.33
C SER A 48 3.15 -7.81 7.51
N ALA A 49 3.88 -7.75 6.38
CA ALA A 49 4.13 -8.90 5.53
C ALA A 49 4.85 -10.02 6.28
N PHE A 50 5.89 -9.67 7.06
CA PHE A 50 6.64 -10.64 7.85
C PHE A 50 5.76 -11.30 8.93
N ALA A 51 5.07 -10.49 9.74
CA ALA A 51 4.20 -11.00 10.80
C ALA A 51 3.07 -11.86 10.25
N ALA A 52 2.44 -11.45 9.14
CA ALA A 52 1.39 -12.19 8.48
C ALA A 52 1.88 -13.55 7.96
N ALA A 53 3.04 -13.60 7.31
CA ALA A 53 3.63 -14.85 6.84
C ALA A 53 3.99 -15.80 7.99
N CYS A 54 4.61 -15.28 9.06
CA CYS A 54 5.00 -16.09 10.22
C CYS A 54 3.79 -16.75 10.86
N VAL A 55 2.75 -15.96 11.16
CA VAL A 55 1.54 -16.48 11.82
C VAL A 55 0.76 -17.40 10.88
N ALA A 56 0.57 -17.03 9.62
CA ALA A 56 -0.13 -17.89 8.66
C ALA A 56 0.58 -19.23 8.47
N TYR A 57 1.93 -19.26 8.48
CA TYR A 57 2.70 -20.49 8.41
C TYR A 57 2.50 -21.38 9.64
N ILE A 58 2.59 -20.80 10.84
CA ILE A 58 2.48 -21.55 12.10
C ILE A 58 1.05 -22.06 12.33
N THR A 59 0.04 -21.23 12.06
CA THR A 59 -1.35 -21.56 12.38
C THR A 59 -2.11 -22.19 11.21
N GLY A 60 -1.54 -22.18 10.00
CA GLY A 60 -2.24 -22.63 8.80
C GLY A 60 -3.41 -21.73 8.37
N SER A 61 -3.50 -20.49 8.87
CA SER A 61 -4.69 -19.63 8.67
C SER A 61 -4.34 -18.25 8.12
N ALA A 62 -4.86 -17.94 6.92
CA ALA A 62 -4.71 -16.65 6.29
C ALA A 62 -5.30 -15.49 7.12
N TRP A 63 -6.37 -15.75 7.87
CA TRP A 63 -7.05 -14.76 8.70
C TRP A 63 -6.25 -14.37 9.94
N LEU A 64 -5.65 -15.36 10.61
CA LEU A 64 -4.75 -15.10 11.73
C LEU A 64 -3.47 -14.38 11.24
N GLY A 65 -2.99 -14.73 10.04
CA GLY A 65 -1.94 -13.98 9.36
C GLY A 65 -2.33 -12.51 9.13
N LEU A 66 -3.51 -12.25 8.56
CA LEU A 66 -4.01 -10.88 8.36
C LEU A 66 -4.10 -10.10 9.67
N LEU A 67 -4.65 -10.71 10.72
CA LEU A 67 -4.75 -10.07 12.03
C LEU A 67 -3.36 -9.73 12.58
N ALA A 68 -2.41 -10.65 12.48
CA ALA A 68 -1.03 -10.43 12.91
C ALA A 68 -0.34 -9.30 12.14
N GLY A 69 -0.54 -9.26 10.81
CA GLY A 69 -0.03 -8.18 9.96
C GLY A 69 -0.59 -6.80 10.35
N ILE A 70 -1.90 -6.72 10.60
CA ILE A 70 -2.57 -5.52 11.09
C ILE A 70 -2.00 -5.09 12.45
N VAL A 71 -1.90 -6.03 13.41
CA VAL A 71 -1.39 -5.73 14.76
C VAL A 71 0.05 -5.21 14.71
N ALA A 72 0.93 -5.86 13.93
CA ALA A 72 2.32 -5.42 13.77
C ALA A 72 2.42 -4.00 13.17
N SER A 73 1.63 -3.73 12.14
CA SER A 73 1.60 -2.43 11.47
C SER A 73 1.02 -1.31 12.34
N VAL A 74 -0.03 -1.63 13.11
CA VAL A 74 -0.64 -0.71 14.09
C VAL A 74 0.32 -0.44 15.25
N ALA A 75 1.06 -1.45 15.75
CA ALA A 75 2.07 -1.25 16.79
C ALA A 75 3.16 -0.28 16.33
N LEU A 76 3.71 -0.46 15.13
CA LEU A 76 4.68 0.48 14.56
C LEU A 76 4.07 1.86 14.29
N SER A 77 2.78 1.92 13.99
CA SER A 77 2.03 3.16 13.86
C SER A 77 1.90 3.90 15.19
N PHE A 78 1.71 3.19 16.30
CA PHE A 78 1.79 3.80 17.64
C PHE A 78 3.19 4.31 17.97
N VAL A 79 4.24 3.57 17.63
CA VAL A 79 5.63 4.05 17.81
C VAL A 79 5.85 5.35 17.04
N HIS A 80 5.43 5.39 15.78
CA HIS A 80 5.52 6.60 14.95
C HIS A 80 4.71 7.77 15.54
N GLY A 81 3.45 7.50 15.93
CA GLY A 81 2.57 8.48 16.55
C GLY A 81 3.12 9.00 17.87
N PHE A 82 3.70 8.15 18.69
CA PHE A 82 4.34 8.54 19.95
C PHE A 82 5.52 9.47 19.73
N ALA A 83 6.42 9.11 18.81
CA ALA A 83 7.57 9.93 18.47
C ALA A 83 7.15 11.29 17.88
N SER A 84 6.17 11.31 16.97
CA SER A 84 5.78 12.52 16.22
C SER A 84 4.75 13.41 16.92
N ILE A 85 3.77 12.83 17.61
CA ILE A 85 2.64 13.55 18.21
C ILE A 85 2.95 13.88 19.67
N THR A 86 3.34 12.88 20.48
CA THR A 86 3.59 13.09 21.91
C THR A 86 4.94 13.75 22.14
N ASN A 87 6.01 13.19 21.56
CA ASN A 87 7.37 13.72 21.76
C ASN A 87 7.72 14.85 20.80
N ARG A 88 6.82 15.19 19.86
CA ARG A 88 7.01 16.29 18.89
C ARG A 88 8.29 16.14 18.07
N GLY A 89 8.74 14.91 17.86
CA GLY A 89 9.92 14.59 17.09
C GLY A 89 9.70 14.79 15.59
N ASN A 90 10.80 14.83 14.84
CA ASN A 90 10.76 14.92 13.39
C ASN A 90 10.14 13.65 12.79
N GLN A 91 9.03 13.84 12.07
CA GLN A 91 8.23 12.78 11.48
C GLN A 91 9.00 11.97 10.42
N ILE A 92 9.81 12.65 9.61
CA ILE A 92 10.66 12.01 8.58
C ILE A 92 11.68 11.10 9.27
N VAL A 93 12.36 11.59 10.31
CA VAL A 93 13.36 10.81 11.05
C VAL A 93 12.74 9.58 11.71
N SER A 94 11.57 9.74 12.34
CA SER A 94 10.85 8.60 12.94
C SER A 94 10.44 7.56 11.89
N GLY A 95 9.91 7.98 10.74
CA GLY A 95 9.52 7.09 9.67
C GLY A 95 10.71 6.32 9.08
N VAL A 96 11.81 7.03 8.79
CA VAL A 96 13.04 6.42 8.28
C VAL A 96 13.65 5.44 9.30
N ALA A 97 13.63 5.77 10.60
CA ALA A 97 14.08 4.86 11.65
C ALA A 97 13.25 3.56 11.70
N ILE A 98 11.93 3.64 11.54
CA ILE A 98 11.05 2.46 11.45
C ILE A 98 11.44 1.61 10.23
N ASN A 99 11.68 2.23 9.07
CA ASN A 99 12.04 1.50 7.86
C ASN A 99 13.34 0.70 8.05
N PHE A 100 14.39 1.33 8.58
CA PHE A 100 15.66 0.65 8.85
C PHE A 100 15.54 -0.43 9.92
N PHE A 101 14.82 -0.15 11.00
CA PHE A 101 14.59 -1.11 12.06
C PHE A 101 13.88 -2.37 11.52
N VAL A 102 12.82 -2.20 10.74
CA VAL A 102 12.06 -3.34 10.20
C VAL A 102 12.89 -4.10 9.16
N ALA A 103 13.60 -3.41 8.27
CA ALA A 103 14.46 -4.05 7.29
C ALA A 103 15.51 -4.96 7.96
N GLY A 104 16.11 -4.51 9.08
CA GLY A 104 17.03 -5.32 9.86
C GLY A 104 16.37 -6.46 10.64
N ILE A 105 15.32 -6.17 11.42
CA ILE A 105 14.74 -7.14 12.35
C ILE A 105 14.08 -8.31 11.63
N THR A 106 13.45 -8.09 10.47
CA THR A 106 12.81 -9.14 9.68
C THR A 106 13.82 -10.17 9.17
N ILE A 107 15.04 -9.73 8.83
CA ILE A 107 16.14 -10.63 8.43
C ILE A 107 16.61 -11.46 9.62
N VAL A 108 16.87 -10.81 10.76
CA VAL A 108 17.34 -11.48 11.99
C VAL A 108 16.32 -12.51 12.47
N LEU A 109 15.05 -12.14 12.55
CA LEU A 109 13.97 -13.04 12.99
C LEU A 109 13.71 -14.14 11.97
N GLY A 110 13.71 -13.86 10.67
CA GLY A 110 13.54 -14.89 9.64
C GLY A 110 14.67 -15.93 9.66
N GLN A 111 15.91 -15.49 9.94
CA GLN A 111 17.03 -16.42 10.17
C GLN A 111 16.88 -17.19 11.48
N ALA A 112 16.56 -16.51 12.58
CA ALA A 112 16.47 -17.14 13.91
C ALA A 112 15.32 -18.13 14.04
N TRP A 113 14.17 -17.86 13.41
CA TRP A 113 12.97 -18.69 13.53
C TRP A 113 12.88 -19.79 12.48
N PHE A 114 13.36 -19.54 11.26
CA PHE A 114 13.16 -20.47 10.13
C PHE A 114 14.46 -20.95 9.47
N GLY A 115 15.61 -20.36 9.82
CA GLY A 115 16.89 -20.72 9.19
C GLY A 115 16.99 -20.39 7.69
N GLN A 116 16.11 -19.54 7.16
CA GLN A 116 16.00 -19.25 5.71
C GLN A 116 16.49 -17.85 5.31
N GLY A 117 17.53 -17.32 5.97
CA GLY A 117 18.19 -16.08 5.56
C GLY A 117 17.28 -14.85 5.50
N GLY A 118 16.32 -14.73 6.44
CA GLY A 118 15.33 -13.65 6.45
C GLY A 118 14.07 -13.93 5.62
N ARG A 119 13.81 -15.17 5.25
CA ARG A 119 12.57 -15.62 4.58
C ARG A 119 11.74 -16.47 5.54
N THR A 120 10.44 -16.60 5.23
CA THR A 120 9.62 -17.64 5.85
C THR A 120 9.48 -18.82 4.89
N PRO A 121 9.17 -20.03 5.39
CA PRO A 121 8.80 -21.15 4.54
C PRO A 121 7.54 -20.83 3.71
N GLN A 122 7.32 -21.64 2.67
CA GLN A 122 6.09 -21.53 1.87
C GLN A 122 4.86 -21.84 2.73
N LEU A 123 3.82 -21.03 2.53
CA LEU A 123 2.54 -21.19 3.21
C LEU A 123 1.82 -22.45 2.71
N PRO A 124 1.30 -23.29 3.63
CA PRO A 124 0.44 -24.41 3.26
C PRO A 124 -0.87 -23.92 2.62
N GLY A 125 -1.57 -24.79 1.90
CA GLY A 125 -2.70 -24.43 1.02
C GLY A 125 -3.73 -23.49 1.67
N ASP A 126 -4.26 -23.87 2.84
CA ASP A 126 -5.31 -23.13 3.55
C ASP A 126 -4.81 -21.86 4.25
N ALA A 127 -3.49 -21.67 4.35
CA ALA A 127 -2.89 -20.45 4.88
C ALA A 127 -2.89 -19.30 3.86
N ARG A 128 -3.61 -19.44 2.75
CA ARG A 128 -3.71 -18.46 1.65
C ARG A 128 -5.15 -18.03 1.42
N PHE A 129 -5.32 -16.81 0.90
CA PHE A 129 -6.63 -16.36 0.44
C PHE A 129 -6.93 -16.97 -0.93
N SER A 130 -7.88 -17.89 -0.98
CA SER A 130 -8.33 -18.50 -2.23
C SER A 130 -8.95 -17.47 -3.18
N PRO A 131 -8.78 -17.66 -4.50
CA PRO A 131 -9.50 -16.88 -5.51
C PRO A 131 -11.02 -16.98 -5.32
N ILE A 132 -11.72 -15.86 -5.42
CA ILE A 132 -13.18 -15.81 -5.43
C ILE A 132 -13.63 -15.76 -6.90
N VAL A 133 -14.48 -16.72 -7.28
CA VAL A 133 -15.13 -16.73 -8.60
C VAL A 133 -16.43 -15.97 -8.48
N LEU A 134 -16.54 -14.83 -9.19
CA LEU A 134 -17.76 -14.03 -9.20
C LEU A 134 -18.89 -14.72 -9.99
N PRO A 135 -20.17 -14.48 -9.62
CA PRO A 135 -21.31 -15.08 -10.31
C PRO A 135 -21.30 -14.77 -11.82
N GLY A 136 -21.57 -15.76 -12.65
CA GLY A 136 -21.61 -15.60 -14.11
C GLY A 136 -20.23 -15.61 -14.80
N ALA A 137 -19.13 -15.69 -14.06
CA ALA A 137 -17.79 -15.74 -14.66
C ALA A 137 -17.56 -17.00 -15.53
N ASP A 138 -18.07 -18.15 -15.09
CA ASP A 138 -17.96 -19.39 -15.87
C ASP A 138 -18.93 -19.41 -17.07
N ALA A 139 -20.09 -18.76 -16.95
CA ALA A 139 -21.09 -18.70 -18.02
C ALA A 139 -20.68 -17.76 -19.17
N ILE A 140 -19.96 -16.67 -18.86
CA ILE A 140 -19.56 -15.64 -19.84
C ILE A 140 -18.16 -15.94 -20.41
N ARG A 141 -17.42 -16.93 -19.87
CA ARG A 141 -16.05 -17.30 -20.32
C ARG A 141 -15.96 -17.56 -21.83
N GLY A 142 -17.01 -18.12 -22.43
CA GLY A 142 -17.08 -18.41 -23.86
C GLY A 142 -17.39 -17.20 -24.76
N VAL A 143 -17.74 -16.04 -24.19
CA VAL A 143 -18.01 -14.82 -24.97
C VAL A 143 -16.69 -14.16 -25.36
N PRO A 144 -16.38 -13.99 -26.66
CA PRO A 144 -15.18 -13.29 -27.10
C PRO A 144 -15.12 -11.88 -26.52
N LEU A 145 -13.91 -11.38 -26.21
CA LEU A 145 -13.63 -10.05 -25.65
C LEU A 145 -14.10 -9.79 -24.20
N ILE A 146 -15.33 -10.18 -23.84
CA ILE A 146 -15.92 -9.89 -22.52
C ILE A 146 -15.61 -11.00 -21.52
N GLY A 147 -15.67 -12.26 -21.97
CA GLY A 147 -15.44 -13.44 -21.14
C GLY A 147 -14.07 -13.43 -20.46
N PRO A 148 -12.96 -13.34 -21.22
CA PRO A 148 -11.62 -13.33 -20.64
C PRO A 148 -11.35 -12.09 -19.77
N LEU A 149 -11.92 -10.93 -20.10
CA LEU A 149 -11.79 -9.71 -19.29
C LEU A 149 -12.51 -9.88 -17.95
N TYR A 150 -13.76 -10.33 -17.95
CA TYR A 150 -14.52 -10.54 -16.72
C TYR A 150 -13.96 -11.72 -15.90
N ALA A 151 -13.59 -12.83 -16.54
CA ALA A 151 -13.16 -14.04 -15.86
C ALA A 151 -11.72 -13.97 -15.31
N ASN A 152 -10.80 -13.26 -15.99
CA ASN A 152 -9.37 -13.27 -15.62
C ASN A 152 -8.87 -11.93 -15.03
N VAL A 153 -9.57 -10.82 -15.29
CA VAL A 153 -9.18 -9.49 -14.77
C VAL A 153 -10.03 -9.14 -13.55
N ILE A 154 -11.34 -9.34 -13.61
CA ILE A 154 -12.28 -8.91 -12.55
C ILE A 154 -12.57 -10.06 -11.57
N SER A 155 -12.92 -11.23 -12.09
CA SER A 155 -13.13 -12.48 -11.34
C SER A 155 -11.80 -13.22 -11.09
N GLY A 156 -11.78 -14.15 -10.14
CA GLY A 156 -10.59 -14.95 -9.83
C GLY A 156 -9.54 -14.22 -9.02
N ASN A 157 -9.88 -13.05 -8.46
CA ASN A 157 -9.03 -12.35 -7.52
C ASN A 157 -9.30 -12.82 -6.08
N ASN A 158 -8.34 -12.61 -5.19
CA ASN A 158 -8.52 -12.90 -3.77
C ASN A 158 -9.36 -11.82 -3.07
N LEU A 159 -9.79 -12.11 -1.85
CA LEU A 159 -10.59 -11.20 -1.04
C LEU A 159 -9.94 -9.82 -0.85
N LEU A 160 -8.62 -9.77 -0.63
CA LEU A 160 -7.90 -8.52 -0.35
C LEU A 160 -7.91 -7.59 -1.57
N THR A 161 -7.94 -8.13 -2.79
CA THR A 161 -8.15 -7.33 -4.00
C THR A 161 -9.46 -6.55 -3.93
N TYR A 162 -10.57 -7.22 -3.66
CA TYR A 162 -11.88 -6.57 -3.57
C TYR A 162 -11.95 -5.58 -2.42
N LEU A 163 -11.34 -5.91 -1.27
CA LEU A 163 -11.22 -4.99 -0.15
C LEU A 163 -10.40 -3.74 -0.49
N ALA A 164 -9.37 -3.84 -1.33
CA ALA A 164 -8.57 -2.68 -1.75
C ALA A 164 -9.40 -1.68 -2.55
N PHE A 165 -10.17 -2.17 -3.53
CA PHE A 165 -11.07 -1.32 -4.31
C PHE A 165 -12.23 -0.79 -3.47
N LEU A 166 -12.75 -1.58 -2.52
CA LEU A 166 -13.78 -1.12 -1.58
C LEU A 166 -13.24 -0.07 -0.59
N ALA A 167 -11.98 -0.17 -0.20
CA ALA A 167 -11.34 0.80 0.70
C ALA A 167 -11.32 2.21 0.09
N VAL A 168 -11.33 2.36 -1.24
CA VAL A 168 -11.34 3.66 -1.92
C VAL A 168 -12.64 4.47 -1.67
N PRO A 169 -13.84 3.98 -2.04
CA PRO A 169 -15.09 4.68 -1.75
C PRO A 169 -15.36 4.76 -0.25
N LEU A 170 -14.94 3.76 0.55
CA LEU A 170 -15.03 3.85 2.02
C LEU A 170 -14.17 5.00 2.56
N SER A 171 -12.91 5.13 2.11
CA SER A 171 -12.04 6.23 2.50
C SER A 171 -12.59 7.59 2.07
N TRP A 172 -13.18 7.66 0.88
CA TRP A 172 -13.88 8.86 0.42
C TRP A 172 -15.07 9.20 1.32
N TRP A 173 -15.92 8.23 1.64
CA TRP A 173 -17.06 8.45 2.51
C TRP A 173 -16.61 8.87 3.92
N ILE A 174 -15.62 8.19 4.49
CA ILE A 174 -15.06 8.55 5.80
C ILE A 174 -14.51 9.99 5.79
N LEU A 175 -13.68 10.36 4.81
CA LEU A 175 -13.01 11.67 4.78
C LEU A 175 -13.94 12.84 4.47
N TYR A 176 -14.94 12.63 3.62
CA TYR A 176 -15.78 13.72 3.10
C TYR A 176 -17.21 13.74 3.64
N ARG A 177 -17.73 12.60 4.15
CA ARG A 177 -19.12 12.49 4.62
C ARG A 177 -19.27 12.25 6.12
N THR A 178 -18.18 12.02 6.87
CA THR A 178 -18.26 11.82 8.33
C THR A 178 -17.69 12.99 9.13
N ARG A 179 -18.16 13.11 10.39
CA ARG A 179 -17.61 14.08 11.37
C ARG A 179 -16.12 13.84 11.64
N PHE A 180 -15.69 12.58 11.65
CA PHE A 180 -14.29 12.23 11.81
C PHE A 180 -13.45 12.81 10.67
N GLY A 181 -13.85 12.58 9.42
CA GLY A 181 -13.14 13.07 8.24
C GLY A 181 -13.07 14.59 8.13
N LEU A 182 -14.16 15.29 8.48
CA LEU A 182 -14.17 16.75 8.54
C LEU A 182 -13.14 17.27 9.56
N ARG A 183 -13.16 16.72 10.78
CA ARG A 183 -12.23 17.10 11.85
C ARG A 183 -10.79 16.74 11.51
N LEU A 184 -10.56 15.59 10.87
CA LEU A 184 -9.24 15.16 10.44
C LEU A 184 -8.63 16.15 9.46
N ARG A 185 -9.38 16.51 8.40
CA ARG A 185 -8.95 17.50 7.42
C ARG A 185 -8.71 18.87 8.05
N ALA A 186 -9.59 19.30 8.97
CA ALA A 186 -9.40 20.55 9.70
C ALA A 186 -8.11 20.54 10.53
N VAL A 187 -7.77 19.42 11.17
CA VAL A 187 -6.50 19.26 11.92
C VAL A 187 -5.27 19.38 11.01
N GLY A 188 -5.33 18.83 9.79
CA GLY A 188 -4.23 18.97 8.83
C GLY A 188 -4.08 20.38 8.25
N GLU A 189 -5.16 21.17 8.21
CA GLU A 189 -5.14 22.54 7.68
C GLU A 189 -4.82 23.59 8.76
N ASN A 190 -5.51 23.55 9.90
CA ASN A 190 -5.31 24.45 11.03
C ASN A 190 -5.64 23.73 12.35
N PRO A 191 -4.65 23.09 13.00
CA PRO A 191 -4.87 22.37 14.26
C PRO A 191 -5.28 23.31 15.41
N GLY A 192 -4.82 24.56 15.42
CA GLY A 192 -5.20 25.56 16.43
C GLY A 192 -6.70 25.82 16.43
N ALA A 193 -7.31 26.00 15.25
CA ALA A 193 -8.75 26.19 15.11
C ALA A 193 -9.58 24.96 15.59
N VAL A 194 -9.01 23.76 15.52
CA VAL A 194 -9.67 22.54 16.02
C VAL A 194 -9.60 22.45 17.55
N ASP A 195 -8.47 22.85 18.15
CA ASP A 195 -8.31 22.84 19.62
C ASP A 195 -9.17 23.92 20.30
N THR A 196 -9.29 25.11 19.69
CA THR A 196 -10.19 26.18 20.21
C THR A 196 -11.66 25.77 20.16
N ALA A 197 -12.04 24.88 19.24
CA ALA A 197 -13.36 24.26 19.19
C ALA A 197 -13.54 23.12 20.23
N GLY A 198 -12.57 22.92 21.13
CA GLY A 198 -12.62 21.94 22.22
C GLY A 198 -12.33 20.49 21.81
N ILE A 199 -11.78 20.28 20.60
CA ILE A 199 -11.52 18.94 20.06
C ILE A 199 -10.02 18.61 20.17
N SER A 200 -9.70 17.49 20.81
CA SER A 200 -8.31 17.05 20.99
C SER A 200 -7.61 16.74 19.65
N VAL A 201 -6.71 17.62 19.23
CA VAL A 201 -5.88 17.46 18.01
C VAL A 201 -5.02 16.21 18.07
N SER A 202 -4.33 15.99 19.20
CA SER A 202 -3.41 14.84 19.36
C SER A 202 -4.13 13.51 19.17
N TRP A 203 -5.33 13.35 19.74
CA TRP A 203 -6.11 12.13 19.59
C TRP A 203 -6.58 11.90 18.15
N LEU A 204 -6.98 12.96 17.44
CA LEU A 204 -7.32 12.85 16.02
C LEU A 204 -6.12 12.41 15.18
N ARG A 205 -4.92 12.94 15.47
CA ARG A 205 -3.67 12.51 14.82
C ARG A 205 -3.35 11.05 15.11
N TYR A 206 -3.50 10.58 16.35
CA TYR A 206 -3.31 9.17 16.69
C TYR A 206 -4.28 8.25 15.94
N ARG A 207 -5.56 8.62 15.88
CA ARG A 207 -6.56 7.86 15.11
C ARG A 207 -6.21 7.78 13.62
N ALA A 208 -5.66 8.85 13.06
CA ALA A 208 -5.18 8.87 11.68
C ALA A 208 -4.08 7.83 11.44
N VAL A 209 -3.07 7.83 12.32
CA VAL A 209 -1.92 6.94 12.21
C VAL A 209 -2.31 5.48 12.49
N ILE A 210 -3.31 5.23 13.36
CA ILE A 210 -3.90 3.89 13.55
C ILE A 210 -4.62 3.42 12.27
N CYS A 211 -5.43 4.27 11.63
CA CYS A 211 -6.05 3.94 10.34
C CYS A 211 -4.99 3.63 9.28
N ALA A 212 -3.88 4.37 9.26
CA ALA A 212 -2.75 4.09 8.39
C ALA A 212 -2.14 2.71 8.67
N GLY A 213 -1.90 2.37 9.94
CA GLY A 213 -1.43 1.04 10.35
C GLY A 213 -2.35 -0.09 9.92
N ILE A 214 -3.67 0.06 10.06
CA ILE A 214 -4.64 -0.96 9.62
C ILE A 214 -4.52 -1.20 8.11
N LEU A 215 -4.51 -0.13 7.31
CA LEU A 215 -4.42 -0.22 5.85
C LEU A 215 -3.07 -0.78 5.38
N CYS A 216 -1.95 -0.39 6.00
CA CYS A 216 -0.64 -1.02 5.76
C CYS A 216 -0.63 -2.50 6.19
N GLY A 217 -1.40 -2.86 7.21
CA GLY A 217 -1.70 -4.24 7.60
C GLY A 217 -2.21 -5.07 6.43
N PHE A 218 -3.28 -4.61 5.77
CA PHE A 218 -3.81 -5.26 4.56
C PHE A 218 -2.78 -5.32 3.43
N SER A 219 -2.04 -4.24 3.21
CA SER A 219 -1.01 -4.16 2.17
C SER A 219 0.10 -5.21 2.33
N GLY A 220 0.72 -5.29 3.51
CA GLY A 220 1.79 -6.26 3.78
C GLY A 220 1.29 -7.70 3.75
N THR A 221 0.10 -7.94 4.30
CA THR A 221 -0.54 -9.26 4.25
C THR A 221 -0.78 -9.70 2.80
N TYR A 222 -1.21 -8.79 1.93
CA TYR A 222 -1.38 -9.10 0.52
C TYR A 222 -0.06 -9.54 -0.14
N LEU A 223 1.05 -8.83 0.10
CA LEU A 223 2.36 -9.19 -0.44
C LEU A 223 2.77 -10.61 -0.02
N ALA A 224 2.71 -10.91 1.28
CA ALA A 224 3.19 -12.18 1.81
C ALA A 224 2.26 -13.36 1.53
N ILE A 225 0.94 -13.21 1.78
CA ILE A 225 -0.01 -14.32 1.76
C ILE A 225 -0.62 -14.52 0.38
N ALA A 226 -1.09 -13.44 -0.23
CA ALA A 226 -1.84 -13.51 -1.48
C ALA A 226 -0.91 -13.58 -2.70
N GLN A 227 0.12 -12.74 -2.74
CA GLN A 227 1.00 -12.61 -3.91
C GLN A 227 2.15 -13.64 -3.90
N SER A 228 2.93 -13.73 -2.82
CA SER A 228 4.16 -14.53 -2.79
C SER A 228 4.03 -15.90 -2.11
N ALA A 229 2.98 -16.12 -1.31
CA ALA A 229 2.80 -17.34 -0.49
C ALA A 229 3.96 -17.63 0.49
N ALA A 230 4.72 -16.61 0.85
CA ALA A 230 5.85 -16.61 1.79
C ALA A 230 6.30 -15.16 1.97
N PHE A 231 7.00 -14.88 3.07
CA PHE A 231 7.80 -13.66 3.17
C PHE A 231 9.15 -13.83 2.49
N ILE A 232 9.52 -12.81 1.71
CA ILE A 232 10.81 -12.70 1.05
C ILE A 232 11.44 -11.41 1.57
N LYS A 233 12.75 -11.49 1.87
CA LYS A 233 13.54 -10.32 2.29
C LYS A 233 13.28 -9.14 1.34
N ASP A 234 13.00 -7.98 1.94
CA ASP A 234 12.77 -6.71 1.27
C ASP A 234 11.66 -6.74 0.20
N MET A 235 10.64 -7.61 0.34
CA MET A 235 9.55 -7.73 -0.65
C MET A 235 8.68 -6.47 -0.85
N SER A 236 8.69 -5.56 0.13
CA SER A 236 8.09 -4.23 -0.02
C SER A 236 8.75 -3.48 -1.18
N ALA A 237 10.07 -3.60 -1.34
CA ALA A 237 10.86 -3.13 -2.48
C ALA A 237 10.56 -1.67 -2.90
N GLY A 238 10.38 -0.78 -1.93
CA GLY A 238 10.10 0.64 -2.17
C GLY A 238 8.66 0.97 -2.54
N LYS A 239 7.74 -0.01 -2.54
CA LYS A 239 6.32 0.21 -2.84
C LYS A 239 5.65 1.21 -1.90
N GLY A 240 6.13 1.36 -0.67
CA GLY A 240 5.65 2.38 0.28
C GLY A 240 6.00 3.79 -0.17
N TYR A 241 7.19 4.00 -0.73
CA TYR A 241 7.59 5.28 -1.32
C TYR A 241 6.83 5.57 -2.62
N ILE A 242 6.60 4.55 -3.45
CA ILE A 242 5.76 4.66 -4.66
C ILE A 242 4.33 5.05 -4.29
N ALA A 243 3.77 4.46 -3.22
CA ALA A 243 2.45 4.79 -2.73
C ALA A 243 2.34 6.25 -2.24
N LEU A 244 3.39 6.77 -1.57
CA LEU A 244 3.47 8.19 -1.21
C LEU A 244 3.55 9.08 -2.45
N ALA A 245 4.33 8.70 -3.47
CA ALA A 245 4.34 9.44 -4.73
C ALA A 245 2.95 9.46 -5.39
N ALA A 246 2.26 8.32 -5.45
CA ALA A 246 0.89 8.21 -5.93
C ALA A 246 -0.09 9.11 -5.16
N LEU A 247 0.08 9.24 -3.83
CA LEU A 247 -0.71 10.13 -2.99
C LEU A 247 -0.53 11.61 -3.36
N VAL A 248 0.71 12.03 -3.56
CA VAL A 248 1.06 13.41 -3.97
C VAL A 248 0.47 13.72 -5.34
N PHE A 249 0.64 12.82 -6.32
CA PHE A 249 0.06 12.96 -7.65
C PHE A 249 -1.46 13.08 -7.62
N ALA A 250 -2.09 12.32 -6.73
CA ALA A 250 -3.53 12.31 -6.53
C ALA A 250 -4.07 13.51 -5.74
N LYS A 251 -3.21 14.44 -5.32
CA LYS A 251 -3.57 15.62 -4.53
C LYS A 251 -4.40 15.26 -3.28
N TRP A 252 -4.02 14.16 -2.62
CA TRP A 252 -4.69 13.66 -1.42
C TRP A 252 -6.21 13.42 -1.61
N LYS A 253 -6.63 12.95 -2.79
CA LYS A 253 -8.03 12.56 -3.05
C LYS A 253 -8.12 11.03 -3.27
N PRO A 254 -9.02 10.30 -2.56
CA PRO A 254 -9.06 8.83 -2.61
C PRO A 254 -9.22 8.23 -4.01
N VAL A 255 -10.12 8.77 -4.82
CA VAL A 255 -10.39 8.23 -6.17
C VAL A 255 -9.19 8.47 -7.11
N PRO A 256 -8.63 9.69 -7.20
CA PRO A 256 -7.36 9.90 -7.90
C PRO A 256 -6.19 9.04 -7.39
N VAL A 257 -6.12 8.73 -6.08
CA VAL A 257 -5.10 7.82 -5.52
C VAL A 257 -5.20 6.45 -6.16
N MET A 258 -6.41 5.92 -6.27
CA MET A 258 -6.65 4.62 -6.93
C MET A 258 -6.14 4.63 -8.38
N PHE A 259 -6.46 5.66 -9.16
CA PHE A 259 -6.00 5.77 -10.56
C PHE A 259 -4.47 5.91 -10.67
N ALA A 260 -3.84 6.67 -9.77
CA ALA A 260 -2.38 6.75 -9.71
C ALA A 260 -1.77 5.37 -9.41
N CYS A 261 -2.29 4.65 -8.40
CA CYS A 261 -1.83 3.30 -8.08
C CYS A 261 -2.08 2.29 -9.21
N LEU A 262 -3.17 2.42 -9.97
CA LEU A 262 -3.44 1.63 -11.17
C LEU A 262 -2.42 1.90 -12.27
N LEU A 263 -2.08 3.16 -12.51
CA LEU A 263 -1.02 3.53 -13.44
C LEU A 263 0.33 2.94 -13.01
N PHE A 264 0.70 3.06 -11.73
CA PHE A 264 1.94 2.48 -11.21
C PHE A 264 1.99 0.96 -11.33
N GLY A 265 0.90 0.28 -10.98
CA GLY A 265 0.80 -1.17 -11.14
C GLY A 265 0.83 -1.60 -12.61
N PHE A 266 0.30 -0.77 -13.52
CA PHE A 266 0.39 -1.03 -14.96
C PHE A 266 1.83 -0.93 -15.47
N LEU A 267 2.57 0.09 -15.04
CA LEU A 267 3.98 0.25 -15.42
C LEU A 267 4.84 -0.91 -14.88
N ASP A 268 4.56 -1.36 -13.66
CA ASP A 268 5.23 -2.51 -13.07
C ASP A 268 4.84 -3.82 -13.81
N ALA A 269 3.55 -4.02 -14.12
CA ALA A 269 3.08 -5.16 -14.91
C ALA A 269 3.72 -5.20 -16.31
N PHE A 270 3.77 -4.05 -16.98
CA PHE A 270 4.38 -3.89 -18.29
C PHE A 270 5.89 -4.13 -18.23
N SER A 271 6.56 -3.57 -17.22
CA SER A 271 7.98 -3.82 -16.95
C SER A 271 8.24 -5.33 -16.82
N ASN A 272 7.52 -6.00 -15.93
CA ASN A 272 7.66 -7.44 -15.70
C ASN A 272 7.37 -8.28 -16.95
N PHE A 273 6.44 -7.86 -17.81
CA PHE A 273 6.15 -8.53 -19.08
C PHE A 273 7.26 -8.37 -20.13
N MET A 274 7.93 -7.21 -20.16
CA MET A 274 9.01 -6.90 -21.09
C MET A 274 10.37 -7.46 -20.66
N GLN A 275 10.54 -7.80 -19.38
CA GLN A 275 11.77 -8.42 -18.89
C GLN A 275 12.06 -9.73 -19.65
N GLY A 276 13.27 -9.83 -20.21
CA GLY A 276 13.72 -10.99 -20.99
C GLY A 276 13.14 -11.09 -22.40
N LYS A 277 12.46 -10.04 -22.91
CA LYS A 277 12.02 -9.98 -24.31
C LYS A 277 12.95 -9.12 -25.14
N SER A 278 13.29 -9.60 -26.33
CA SER A 278 13.99 -8.79 -27.33
C SER A 278 13.05 -7.71 -27.86
N VAL A 279 13.49 -6.46 -27.78
CA VAL A 279 12.73 -5.34 -28.34
C VAL A 279 13.04 -5.29 -29.84
N PRO A 280 12.01 -5.26 -30.70
CA PRO A 280 12.23 -5.05 -32.13
C PRO A 280 13.09 -3.79 -32.34
N LEU A 281 14.07 -3.86 -33.24
CA LEU A 281 15.07 -2.81 -33.55
C LEU A 281 16.25 -2.61 -32.56
N ILE A 282 16.15 -2.98 -31.28
CA ILE A 282 17.15 -2.60 -30.25
C ILE A 282 17.92 -3.82 -29.70
N GLY A 283 17.37 -5.03 -29.81
CA GLY A 283 17.97 -6.25 -29.27
C GLY A 283 17.53 -6.54 -27.84
N GLU A 284 18.33 -7.29 -27.08
CA GLU A 284 18.07 -7.56 -25.66
C GLU A 284 18.35 -6.32 -24.82
N VAL A 285 17.29 -5.71 -24.32
CA VAL A 285 17.39 -4.54 -23.45
C VAL A 285 17.61 -5.01 -22.01
N PRO A 286 18.60 -4.44 -21.28
CA PRO A 286 18.84 -4.79 -19.88
C PRO A 286 17.58 -4.63 -19.02
N VAL A 287 17.32 -5.62 -18.17
CA VAL A 287 16.18 -5.69 -17.24
C VAL A 287 16.08 -4.42 -16.39
N GLN A 288 17.21 -3.82 -16.04
CA GLN A 288 17.32 -2.59 -15.24
C GLN A 288 16.62 -1.40 -15.91
N ILE A 289 16.61 -1.31 -17.25
CA ILE A 289 15.92 -0.23 -17.97
C ILE A 289 14.41 -0.38 -17.82
N PHE A 290 13.90 -1.61 -17.95
CA PHE A 290 12.48 -1.87 -17.72
C PHE A 290 12.09 -1.65 -16.26
N GLN A 291 12.95 -2.00 -15.30
CA GLN A 291 12.70 -1.73 -13.89
C GLN A 291 12.75 -0.23 -13.55
N ALA A 292 13.47 0.57 -14.32
CA ALA A 292 13.53 2.02 -14.18
C ALA A 292 12.29 2.74 -14.76
N LEU A 293 11.51 2.11 -15.65
CA LEU A 293 10.35 2.73 -16.32
C LEU A 293 9.35 3.40 -15.37
N PRO A 294 8.87 2.75 -14.28
CA PRO A 294 7.94 3.38 -13.37
C PRO A 294 8.49 4.69 -12.77
N TYR A 295 9.78 4.72 -12.44
CA TYR A 295 10.45 5.87 -11.84
C TYR A 295 10.73 6.99 -12.85
N ILE A 296 11.17 6.65 -14.07
CA ILE A 296 11.39 7.63 -15.13
C ILE A 296 10.06 8.32 -15.48
N LEU A 297 9.00 7.54 -15.65
CA LEU A 297 7.68 8.08 -16.00
C LEU A 297 7.10 8.91 -14.85
N THR A 298 7.36 8.52 -13.60
CA THR A 298 7.08 9.35 -12.40
C THR A 298 7.71 10.73 -12.52
N CYS A 299 9.01 10.80 -12.81
CA CYS A 299 9.73 12.07 -12.96
C CYS A 299 9.13 12.92 -14.08
N ILE A 300 8.83 12.32 -15.23
CA ILE A 300 8.22 13.02 -16.38
C ILE A 300 6.84 13.58 -16.02
N LEU A 301 5.99 12.79 -15.36
CA LEU A 301 4.64 13.23 -14.98
C LEU A 301 4.66 14.34 -13.92
N LEU A 302 5.54 14.23 -12.91
CA LEU A 302 5.73 15.25 -11.87
C LEU A 302 6.24 16.56 -12.47
N ALA A 303 7.25 16.48 -13.33
CA ALA A 303 7.86 17.67 -13.94
C ALA A 303 6.97 18.32 -15.00
N GLY A 304 6.21 17.53 -15.76
CA GLY A 304 5.50 18.00 -16.95
C GLY A 304 4.04 18.38 -16.74
N PHE A 305 3.25 17.55 -16.04
CA PHE A 305 1.78 17.60 -16.15
C PHE A 305 1.05 17.86 -14.85
N ILE A 306 1.71 17.64 -13.72
CA ILE A 306 1.04 17.61 -12.43
C ILE A 306 1.24 18.98 -11.78
N GLY A 307 0.37 19.92 -12.18
CA GLY A 307 0.36 21.27 -11.64
C GLY A 307 0.26 21.28 -10.11
N VAL A 308 0.60 22.42 -9.49
CA VAL A 308 0.86 22.60 -8.05
C VAL A 308 0.09 21.65 -7.13
N ALA A 309 0.84 20.80 -6.42
CA ALA A 309 0.33 19.95 -5.35
C ALA A 309 0.35 20.77 -4.04
N THR A 310 -0.81 20.95 -3.42
CA THR A 310 -0.94 21.66 -2.14
C THR A 310 -1.12 20.65 -1.00
N PRO A 311 -0.04 20.29 -0.27
CA PRO A 311 -0.16 19.44 0.90
C PRO A 311 -0.93 20.16 2.03
N PRO A 312 -1.43 19.43 3.03
CA PRO A 312 -2.04 20.02 4.22
C PRO A 312 -1.07 21.01 4.89
N LYS A 313 -1.54 22.22 5.20
CA LYS A 313 -0.68 23.34 5.65
C LYS A 313 0.08 23.05 6.94
N ALA A 314 -0.49 22.28 7.85
CA ALA A 314 0.15 21.89 9.10
C ALA A 314 0.90 20.54 8.99
N GLY A 315 1.08 20.02 7.78
CA GLY A 315 1.83 18.79 7.51
C GLY A 315 3.29 18.89 7.92
N GLY A 316 3.80 17.87 8.60
CA GLY A 316 5.21 17.84 9.04
C GLY A 316 5.52 18.67 10.29
N VAL A 317 4.57 19.48 10.77
CA VAL A 317 4.80 20.38 11.92
C VAL A 317 4.18 19.79 13.20
N PRO A 318 4.98 19.59 14.26
CA PRO A 318 4.46 19.20 15.57
C PRO A 318 3.49 20.25 16.11
N TYR A 319 2.37 19.80 16.69
CA TYR A 319 1.38 20.70 17.27
C TYR A 319 1.69 20.97 18.75
N THR A 320 1.73 22.25 19.12
CA THR A 320 1.86 22.72 20.50
C THR A 320 0.55 23.39 20.91
N LYS A 321 -0.07 22.89 21.97
CA LYS A 321 -1.26 23.53 22.55
C LYS A 321 -0.86 24.86 23.17
N GLU A 322 -1.49 25.94 22.73
CA GLU A 322 -1.39 27.25 23.38
C GLU A 322 -2.01 27.12 24.78
N ARG A 323 -1.25 27.53 25.79
CA ARG A 323 -1.68 27.52 27.20
C ARG A 323 -2.42 28.80 27.53
#